data_AF-A0A7V9BM09-F1
#
_entry.id   AF-A0A7V9BM09-F1
#
_cell.length_a   1.000
_cell.length_b   1.000
_cell.length_c   1.000
_cell.angle_alpha   90.00
_cell.angle_beta   90.00
_cell.angle_gamma   90.00
#
_symmetry.space_group_name_H-M   'P 1'
#
loop_
_entity.id
_entity.type
_entity.pdbx_description
1 polymer ?
#
loop_
_entity_poly.entity_id
_entity_poly.type
_entity_poly.pdbx_seq_one_letter_code
_entity_poly.pdbx_strand_id
1 'polypeptide(L)'
;MSARQNRGGTVQVKVNGEGRTLDADADESTVEMLRETLGLTGTKLVCGAGVCGACTVQVDGTPMVSCLLPCAALDGRSVTTVEGLGGSHPVQRALAAHDGLQCGYCTPG
;
A
#
# COMPACT_ATOMS: atom_id res chain seq x y z
N MET A 1 -21.87 -11.50 5.97
CA MET A 1 -20.52 -11.30 6.54
C MET A 1 -19.95 -12.69 6.79
N SER A 2 -19.29 -13.27 5.80
CA SER A 2 -18.67 -14.60 5.94
C SER A 2 -17.32 -14.41 6.62
N ALA A 3 -17.08 -15.08 7.74
CA ALA A 3 -15.76 -15.16 8.33
C ALA A 3 -14.82 -15.79 7.30
N ARG A 4 -13.80 -15.05 6.84
CA ARG A 4 -12.73 -15.62 6.01
C ARG A 4 -12.07 -16.72 6.83
N GLN A 5 -12.05 -17.94 6.29
CA GLN A 5 -11.32 -19.03 6.91
C GLN A 5 -9.84 -18.76 6.70
N ASN A 6 -9.13 -18.47 7.79
CA ASN A 6 -7.70 -18.16 7.78
C ASN A 6 -6.92 -19.35 7.18
N ARG A 7 -6.61 -19.27 5.89
CA ARG A 7 -5.68 -20.18 5.18
C ARG A 7 -4.34 -19.47 4.94
N GLY A 8 -4.04 -18.48 5.78
CA GLY A 8 -2.89 -17.61 5.65
C GLY A 8 -1.59 -18.19 6.19
N GLY A 9 -0.48 -17.60 5.74
CA GLY A 9 0.86 -17.84 6.24
C GLY A 9 1.45 -16.59 6.86
N THR A 10 2.56 -16.75 7.60
CA THR A 10 3.29 -15.61 8.14
C THR A 10 4.17 -14.99 7.05
N VAL A 11 4.11 -13.66 6.91
CA VAL A 11 4.89 -12.87 5.96
C VAL A 11 5.84 -11.94 6.73
N GLN A 12 7.12 -11.96 6.37
CA GLN A 12 8.10 -10.99 6.85
C GLN A 12 8.30 -9.90 5.79
N VAL A 13 7.98 -8.66 6.11
CA VAL A 13 8.03 -7.54 5.15
C VAL A 13 8.60 -6.30 5.80
N LYS A 14 9.36 -5.50 5.06
CA LYS A 14 9.82 -4.19 5.52
C LYS A 14 8.91 -3.10 4.98
N VAL A 15 8.11 -2.46 5.83
CA VAL A 15 7.18 -1.38 5.43
C VAL A 15 7.73 -0.04 5.91
N ASN A 16 7.96 0.90 4.99
CA ASN A 16 8.49 2.25 5.27
C ASN A 16 9.77 2.24 6.13
N GLY A 17 10.64 1.26 5.94
CA GLY A 17 11.87 1.15 6.72
C GLY A 17 11.79 0.19 7.91
N GLU A 18 10.59 -0.17 8.37
CA GLU A 18 10.35 -0.95 9.58
C GLU A 18 10.05 -2.42 9.25
N GLY A 19 10.79 -3.35 9.85
CA GLY A 19 10.54 -4.79 9.71
C GLY A 19 9.27 -5.21 10.44
N ARG A 20 8.39 -5.94 9.75
CA ARG A 20 7.09 -6.41 10.24
C ARG A 20 6.97 -7.91 9.99
N THR A 21 6.30 -8.59 10.91
CA THR A 21 5.86 -9.99 10.74
C THR A 21 4.35 -10.00 10.85
N LEU A 22 3.66 -10.45 9.80
CA LEU A 22 2.21 -10.34 9.68
C LEU A 22 1.61 -11.70 9.33
N ASP A 23 0.43 -11.98 9.88
CA ASP A 23 -0.39 -13.09 9.39
C ASP A 23 -1.11 -12.61 8.14
N ALA A 24 -0.80 -13.20 6.99
CA ALA A 24 -1.36 -12.82 5.71
C ALA A 24 -2.35 -13.88 5.25
N ASP A 25 -3.64 -13.52 5.18
CA ASP A 25 -4.64 -14.41 4.56
C ASP A 25 -4.34 -14.57 3.06
N ALA A 26 -4.62 -15.75 2.49
CA ALA A 26 -4.26 -16.07 1.11
C ALA A 26 -4.96 -15.13 0.10
N ASP A 27 -6.14 -14.62 0.46
CA ASP A 27 -6.95 -13.72 -0.35
C ASP A 27 -6.83 -12.24 0.09
N GLU A 28 -5.94 -11.91 1.03
CA GLU A 28 -5.71 -10.53 1.46
C GLU A 28 -4.79 -9.80 0.46
N SER A 29 -5.29 -8.70 -0.09
CA SER A 29 -4.49 -7.82 -0.94
C SER A 29 -3.56 -6.95 -0.09
N THR A 30 -2.46 -6.50 -0.70
CA THR A 30 -1.50 -5.60 -0.04
C THR A 30 -2.16 -4.30 0.40
N VAL A 31 -3.11 -3.76 -0.37
CA VAL A 31 -3.83 -2.53 0.01
C VAL A 31 -4.73 -2.73 1.23
N GLU A 32 -5.39 -3.89 1.35
CA GLU A 32 -6.18 -4.22 2.53
C GLU A 32 -5.27 -4.35 3.76
N MET A 33 -4.18 -5.11 3.66
CA MET A 33 -3.21 -5.26 4.76
C MET A 33 -2.66 -3.91 5.24
N LEU A 34 -2.22 -3.05 4.31
CA LEU A 34 -1.67 -1.74 4.66
C LEU A 34 -2.70 -0.89 5.43
N ARG A 35 -3.96 -0.90 4.98
CA ARG A 35 -5.00 -0.02 5.51
C ARG A 35 -5.64 -0.56 6.78
N GLU A 36 -5.97 -1.84 6.80
CA GLU A 36 -6.81 -2.47 7.83
C GLU A 36 -5.95 -3.08 8.93
N THR A 37 -4.85 -3.73 8.56
CA THR A 37 -3.94 -4.39 9.52
C THR A 37 -2.90 -3.42 10.06
N LEU A 38 -2.29 -2.58 9.22
CA LEU A 38 -1.24 -1.64 9.65
C LEU A 38 -1.72 -0.21 9.91
N GLY A 39 -2.97 0.13 9.58
CA GLY A 39 -3.51 1.49 9.75
C GLY A 39 -2.87 2.55 8.84
N LEU A 40 -2.10 2.15 7.84
CA LEU A 40 -1.47 3.02 6.83
C LEU A 40 -2.50 3.33 5.74
N THR A 41 -3.34 4.33 6.02
CA THR A 41 -4.52 4.66 5.21
C THR A 41 -4.24 5.58 4.03
N GLY A 42 -3.00 6.01 3.83
CA GLY A 42 -2.55 6.85 2.72
C GLY A 42 -2.81 6.19 1.37
N THR A 43 -2.41 4.93 1.20
CA THR A 43 -2.74 4.12 0.02
C THR A 43 -4.26 3.92 -0.10
N LYS A 44 -4.84 4.15 -1.29
CA LYS A 44 -6.30 4.12 -1.49
C LYS A 44 -6.77 2.90 -2.29
N LEU A 45 -7.74 2.17 -1.76
CA LEU A 45 -8.53 1.20 -2.53
C LEU A 45 -9.73 1.92 -3.15
N VAL A 46 -9.76 1.98 -4.49
CA VAL A 46 -10.84 2.65 -5.25
C VAL A 46 -11.50 1.68 -6.24
N CYS A 47 -10.79 1.28 -7.29
CA CYS A 47 -11.37 0.39 -8.31
C CYS A 47 -11.25 -1.10 -8.00
N GLY A 48 -10.27 -1.52 -7.19
CA GLY A 48 -9.99 -2.94 -6.92
C GLY A 48 -9.54 -3.77 -8.14
N ALA A 49 -9.36 -3.15 -9.31
CA ALA A 49 -9.15 -3.85 -10.59
C ALA A 49 -7.83 -3.44 -11.29
N GLY A 50 -6.93 -2.73 -10.60
CA GLY A 50 -5.65 -2.28 -11.16
C GLY A 50 -5.72 -1.15 -12.19
N VAL A 51 -6.90 -0.56 -12.42
CA VAL A 51 -7.12 0.44 -13.48
C VAL A 51 -6.73 1.87 -13.05
N CYS A 52 -7.11 2.28 -11.83
CA CYS A 52 -7.04 3.70 -11.43
C CYS A 52 -5.68 4.16 -10.87
N GLY A 53 -4.79 3.25 -10.48
CA GLY A 53 -3.50 3.60 -9.86
C GLY A 53 -3.54 4.18 -8.43
N ALA A 54 -4.71 4.50 -7.84
CA ALA A 54 -4.78 5.12 -6.51
C ALA A 54 -4.22 4.26 -5.35
N CYS A 55 -4.01 2.96 -5.60
CA CYS A 55 -3.40 2.03 -4.65
C CYS A 55 -1.90 1.81 -4.91
N THR A 56 -1.25 2.63 -5.74
CA THR A 56 0.16 2.41 -6.08
C THR A 56 1.04 2.54 -4.84
N VAL A 57 1.94 1.57 -4.67
CA VAL A 57 3.02 1.58 -3.68
C VAL A 57 4.32 1.18 -4.37
N GLN A 58 5.46 1.50 -3.77
CA GLN A 58 6.75 1.01 -4.25
C GLN A 58 7.07 -0.33 -3.59
N VAL A 59 7.30 -1.38 -4.38
CA VAL A 59 7.78 -2.67 -3.91
C VAL A 59 9.19 -2.86 -4.43
N ASP A 60 10.17 -2.90 -3.53
CA ASP A 60 11.60 -2.93 -3.87
C ASP A 60 11.99 -1.84 -4.88
N GLY A 61 11.40 -0.65 -4.72
CA GLY A 61 11.63 0.51 -5.58
C GLY A 61 10.88 0.48 -6.92
N THR A 62 10.03 -0.51 -7.17
CA THR A 62 9.20 -0.61 -8.38
C THR A 62 7.73 -0.28 -8.07
N PRO A 63 7.07 0.61 -8.83
CA PRO A 63 5.67 0.93 -8.59
C PRO A 63 4.76 -0.25 -8.96
N MET A 64 3.88 -0.64 -8.03
CA MET A 64 2.93 -1.74 -8.23
C MET A 64 1.54 -1.35 -7.72
N VAL A 65 0.49 -1.81 -8.40
CA VAL A 65 -0.90 -1.68 -7.94
C VAL A 65 -1.16 -2.66 -6.80
N SER A 66 -1.23 -2.17 -5.56
CA SER A 66 -1.32 -3.03 -4.38
C SER A 66 -2.66 -3.77 -4.22
N CYS A 67 -3.72 -3.36 -4.94
CA CYS A 67 -5.01 -4.05 -4.91
C CYS A 67 -5.00 -5.41 -5.63
N LEU A 68 -4.04 -5.66 -6.53
CA LEU A 68 -3.89 -6.96 -7.22
C LEU A 68 -2.64 -7.72 -6.75
N LEU A 69 -1.94 -7.20 -5.74
CA LEU A 69 -0.75 -7.83 -5.18
C LEU A 69 -1.14 -8.57 -3.89
N PRO A 70 -1.09 -9.92 -3.87
CA PRO A 70 -1.35 -10.68 -2.65
C PRO A 70 -0.36 -10.33 -1.55
N CYS A 71 -0.81 -10.20 -0.30
CA CYS A 71 0.04 -9.93 0.85
C CYS A 71 1.13 -11.01 1.02
N ALA A 72 0.77 -12.29 0.78
CA ALA A 72 1.69 -13.42 0.78
C ALA A 72 2.90 -13.27 -0.17
N ALA A 73 2.77 -12.45 -1.24
CA ALA A 73 3.86 -12.22 -2.19
C ALA A 73 4.91 -11.21 -1.68
N LEU A 74 4.72 -10.63 -0.50
CA LEU A 74 5.62 -9.64 0.10
C LEU A 74 6.70 -10.24 1.00
N ASP A 75 6.73 -11.57 1.17
CA ASP A 75 7.71 -12.20 2.04
C ASP A 75 9.16 -11.88 1.60
N GLY A 76 9.96 -11.40 2.54
CA GLY A 76 11.32 -10.90 2.34
C GLY A 76 11.43 -9.57 1.59
N ARG A 77 10.33 -8.90 1.23
CA ARG A 77 10.34 -7.71 0.36
C ARG A 77 10.22 -6.41 1.15
N SER A 78 10.47 -5.30 0.47
CA SER A 78 10.29 -3.95 0.99
C SER A 78 9.13 -3.23 0.31
N VAL A 79 8.29 -2.56 1.10
CA VAL A 79 7.16 -1.74 0.64
C VAL A 79 7.34 -0.32 1.16
N THR A 80 7.21 0.66 0.27
CA THR A 80 7.15 2.08 0.63
C THR A 80 5.81 2.66 0.19
N THR A 81 5.09 3.24 1.15
CA THR A 81 3.82 3.94 0.95
C THR A 81 4.03 5.46 1.00
N VAL A 82 2.97 6.24 0.78
CA VAL A 82 3.04 7.71 0.84
C VAL A 82 3.48 8.22 2.22
N GLU A 83 3.12 7.54 3.30
CA GLU A 83 3.52 7.86 4.67
C GLU A 83 5.04 7.79 4.84
N GLY A 84 5.69 6.85 4.15
CA GLY A 84 7.16 6.70 4.14
C GLY A 84 7.90 7.90 3.53
N LEU A 85 7.21 8.77 2.79
CA LEU A 85 7.78 9.97 2.18
C LEU A 85 7.86 11.17 3.14
N GLY A 86 7.19 11.11 4.30
CA GLY A 86 7.32 12.09 5.38
C GLY A 86 6.71 13.48 5.12
N GLY A 87 6.01 13.69 4.00
CA GLY A 87 5.29 14.94 3.69
C GLY A 87 6.16 16.07 3.14
N SER A 88 7.49 15.96 3.24
CA SER A 88 8.46 16.95 2.74
C SER A 88 9.21 16.49 1.50
N HIS A 89 8.87 15.33 0.93
CA HIS A 89 9.53 14.80 -0.26
C HIS A 89 9.41 15.79 -1.43
N PRO A 90 10.45 15.96 -2.28
CA PRO A 90 10.41 16.93 -3.39
C PRO A 90 9.16 16.79 -4.29
N VAL A 91 8.71 15.57 -4.54
CA VAL A 91 7.47 15.30 -5.30
C VAL A 91 6.23 15.82 -4.58
N GLN A 92 6.11 15.59 -3.27
CA GLN A 92 4.98 16.08 -2.47
C GLN A 92 4.93 17.62 -2.45
N ARG A 93 6.09 18.26 -2.31
CA ARG A 93 6.22 19.72 -2.37
C ARG A 93 5.86 20.28 -3.75
N ALA A 94 6.32 19.62 -4.83
CA ALA A 94 6.02 20.03 -6.19
C ALA A 94 4.52 19.90 -6.51
N LEU A 95 3.87 18.78 -6.14
CA LEU A 95 2.43 18.62 -6.33
C LEU A 95 1.64 19.73 -5.64
N ALA A 96 1.98 20.05 -4.39
CA ALA A 96 1.32 21.12 -3.64
C ALA A 96 1.57 22.50 -4.26
N ALA A 97 2.79 22.79 -4.70
CA ALA A 97 3.16 24.09 -5.26
C ALA A 97 2.52 24.37 -6.63
N HIS A 98 2.08 23.34 -7.35
CA HIS A 98 1.52 23.44 -8.70
C HIS A 98 0.02 23.10 -8.77
N ASP A 99 -0.70 23.13 -7.63
CA ASP A 99 -2.11 22.75 -7.55
C ASP A 99 -2.40 21.38 -8.19
N GLY A 100 -1.45 20.45 -8.04
CA GLY A 100 -1.50 19.09 -8.62
C GLY A 100 -2.50 18.16 -7.95
N LEU A 101 -3.35 18.68 -7.05
CA LEU A 101 -4.42 17.95 -6.38
C LEU A 101 -5.65 18.83 -6.18
N GLN A 102 -6.81 18.20 -6.07
CA GLN A 102 -8.05 18.83 -5.63
C GLN A 102 -8.63 18.07 -4.45
N CYS A 103 -9.40 17.00 -4.71
CA CYS A 103 -9.96 16.16 -3.64
C CYS A 103 -8.89 15.36 -2.88
N GLY A 104 -7.69 15.21 -3.45
CA GLY A 104 -6.55 14.53 -2.83
C GLY A 104 -6.60 13.00 -2.86
N TYR A 105 -7.65 12.38 -3.40
CA TYR A 105 -7.84 10.93 -3.30
C TYR A 105 -6.85 10.12 -4.16
N CYS A 106 -6.49 10.63 -5.34
CA CYS A 106 -5.49 9.99 -6.20
C CYS A 106 -4.04 10.35 -5.83
N THR A 107 -3.83 11.42 -5.07
CA THR A 107 -2.51 12.01 -4.80
C THR A 107 -1.47 11.05 -4.18
N PRO A 108 -1.85 10.06 -3.34
CA PRO A 108 -0.89 9.11 -2.80
C PRO A 108 -0.26 8.14 -3.81
N GLY A 109 -0.97 7.82 -4.90
CA GLY A 109 -0.53 6.85 -5.92
C GLY A 109 0.27 7.52 -7.02
#